data_AF-A0A7D9DXW3-F1
#
_entry.id   AF-A0A7D9DXW3-F1
#
_cell.length_a   1.000
_cell.length_b   1.000
_cell.length_c   1.000
_cell.angle_alpha   90.00
_cell.angle_beta   90.00
_cell.angle_gamma   90.00
#
_symmetry.space_group_name_H-M   'P 1'
#
loop_
_entity.id
_entity.type
_entity.pdbx_description
1 polymer ?
#
loop_
_entity_poly.entity_id
_entity_poly.type
_entity_poly.pdbx_seq_one_letter_code
_entity_poly.pdbx_strand_id
1 'polypeptide(L)'
;MSKQQAPKRSTQNISISAQNTPMKTEETKITKNVKTPKTPVMKESGEDMKLDEIYDMIKSMMIKLEALDKIEERMKTVENNVMEVKKSIEFAHTEIIDLKDETRKNKKWLNEAQARIDNLEETNRKLRDSVIDLKARSMRDNLLFFNIPEEENEDTTQMIHKLLEEKLEIQDATRSIKIDRSHRLGKQHHNQR
;
A
#
# COMPACT_ATOMS: atom_id res chain seq x y z
N MET A 1 -8.53 32.86 -9.35
CA MET A 1 -7.24 32.29 -9.80
C MET A 1 -6.68 31.39 -8.70
N SER A 2 -5.84 30.43 -9.07
CA SER A 2 -5.17 29.41 -8.22
C SER A 2 -5.93 28.08 -8.01
N LYS A 3 -5.72 27.13 -8.93
CA LYS A 3 -5.97 25.70 -8.73
C LYS A 3 -4.68 25.09 -8.17
N GLN A 4 -4.72 24.56 -6.95
CA GLN A 4 -3.62 23.76 -6.39
C GLN A 4 -3.60 22.38 -7.06
N GLN A 5 -2.50 22.07 -7.75
CA GLN A 5 -2.24 20.76 -8.34
C GLN A 5 -1.57 19.86 -7.29
N ALA A 6 -2.13 18.67 -7.10
CA ALA A 6 -1.53 17.60 -6.32
C ALA A 6 -0.25 17.04 -7.00
N PRO A 7 0.75 16.57 -6.24
CA PRO A 7 1.97 16.02 -6.82
C PRO A 7 1.70 14.65 -7.44
N LYS A 8 2.04 14.51 -8.72
CA LYS A 8 2.02 13.25 -9.46
C LYS A 8 3.08 12.31 -8.87
N ARG A 9 2.66 11.25 -8.16
CA ARG A 9 3.54 10.12 -7.82
C ARG A 9 3.96 9.41 -9.10
N SER A 10 5.24 9.45 -9.42
CA SER A 10 5.84 8.66 -10.48
C SER A 10 5.73 7.17 -10.12
N THR A 11 4.85 6.45 -10.79
CA THR A 11 4.86 4.99 -10.82
C THR A 11 6.11 4.55 -11.58
N GLN A 12 7.17 4.19 -10.85
CA GLN A 12 8.24 3.39 -11.43
C GLN A 12 7.67 2.01 -11.75
N ASN A 13 7.37 1.83 -13.02
CA ASN A 13 7.00 0.56 -13.62
C ASN A 13 8.24 -0.33 -13.62
N ILE A 14 8.42 -1.15 -12.57
CA ILE A 14 9.46 -2.18 -12.57
C ILE A 14 8.91 -3.31 -13.41
N SER A 15 9.23 -3.29 -14.70
CA SER A 15 9.12 -4.46 -15.57
C SER A 15 9.93 -5.59 -14.95
N ILE A 16 9.25 -6.54 -14.32
CA ILE A 16 9.84 -7.83 -13.96
C ILE A 16 9.98 -8.59 -15.28
N SER A 17 11.13 -8.39 -15.93
CA SER A 17 11.59 -9.28 -16.98
C SER A 17 11.79 -10.66 -16.35
N ALA A 18 11.02 -11.63 -16.84
CA ALA A 18 11.21 -13.02 -16.53
C ALA A 18 12.60 -13.45 -17.01
N GLN A 19 13.56 -13.51 -16.09
CA GLN A 19 14.84 -14.18 -16.31
C GLN A 19 14.79 -15.58 -15.70
N ASN A 20 13.93 -16.43 -16.26
CA ASN A 20 14.20 -17.86 -16.29
C ASN A 20 14.78 -18.15 -17.68
N THR A 21 16.09 -18.15 -17.77
CA THR A 21 16.82 -18.71 -18.91
C THR A 21 17.63 -19.90 -18.38
N PRO A 22 17.64 -21.05 -19.06
CA PRO A 22 18.46 -22.17 -18.65
C PRO A 22 19.92 -21.72 -18.66
N MET A 23 20.67 -22.11 -17.63
CA MET A 23 22.11 -21.89 -17.55
C MET A 23 22.73 -22.44 -18.85
N LYS A 24 23.10 -21.55 -19.78
CA LYS A 24 23.95 -21.94 -20.90
C LYS A 24 25.22 -22.47 -20.27
N THR A 25 25.57 -23.71 -20.62
CA THR A 25 26.88 -24.27 -20.41
C THR A 25 27.87 -23.44 -21.23
N GLU A 26 28.28 -22.30 -20.70
CA GLU A 26 29.47 -21.63 -21.18
C GLU A 26 30.64 -22.49 -20.73
N GLU A 27 31.15 -23.27 -21.67
CA GLU A 27 32.51 -23.77 -21.59
C GLU A 27 33.43 -22.56 -21.45
N THR A 28 33.69 -22.14 -20.21
CA THR A 28 34.81 -21.26 -19.92
C THR A 28 36.05 -22.02 -20.37
N LYS A 29 36.54 -21.67 -21.57
CA LYS A 29 37.88 -22.02 -22.03
C LYS A 29 38.82 -21.48 -20.96
N ILE A 30 39.21 -22.35 -20.05
CA ILE A 30 40.32 -22.13 -19.15
C ILE A 30 41.52 -21.90 -20.08
N THR A 31 41.93 -20.65 -20.23
CA THR A 31 43.21 -20.31 -20.85
C THR A 31 44.26 -20.88 -19.90
N LYS A 32 44.60 -22.14 -20.11
CA LYS A 32 45.72 -22.81 -19.47
C LYS A 32 46.97 -22.10 -19.95
N ASN A 33 47.35 -21.02 -19.28
CA ASN A 33 48.72 -20.54 -19.34
C ASN A 33 49.57 -21.47 -18.45
N VAL A 34 49.55 -22.75 -18.80
CA VAL A 34 50.51 -23.73 -18.32
C VAL A 34 51.77 -23.40 -19.12
N LYS A 35 52.68 -22.65 -18.51
CA LYS A 35 54.09 -22.75 -18.91
C LYS A 35 54.46 -24.22 -18.70
N THR A 36 54.39 -24.99 -19.78
CA THR A 36 54.94 -26.34 -19.81
C THR A 36 56.40 -26.23 -19.41
N PRO A 37 56.87 -26.96 -18.38
CA PRO A 37 58.29 -27.16 -18.20
C PRO A 37 58.79 -27.77 -19.51
N LYS A 38 59.85 -27.20 -20.10
CA LYS A 38 60.52 -27.79 -21.24
C LYS A 38 60.92 -29.22 -20.84
N THR A 39 60.32 -30.22 -21.48
CA THR A 39 60.78 -31.61 -21.38
C THR A 39 62.22 -31.68 -21.89
N PRO A 40 63.18 -32.18 -21.11
CA PRO A 40 64.50 -32.50 -21.63
C PRO A 40 64.36 -33.68 -22.58
N VAL A 41 64.80 -33.51 -23.81
CA VAL A 41 65.04 -34.62 -24.74
C VAL A 41 66.06 -35.54 -24.09
N MET A 42 65.66 -36.79 -23.85
CA MET A 42 66.55 -37.81 -23.28
C MET A 42 67.71 -38.06 -24.26
N LYS A 43 68.89 -37.56 -23.91
CA LYS A 43 70.14 -38.19 -24.33
C LYS A 43 70.45 -39.24 -23.27
N GLU A 44 70.57 -40.49 -23.69
CA GLU A 44 71.12 -41.56 -22.87
C GLU A 44 72.60 -41.23 -22.58
N SER A 45 72.82 -40.57 -21.45
CA SER A 45 74.09 -40.55 -20.74
C SER A 45 73.72 -40.69 -19.27
N GLY A 46 74.09 -41.82 -18.67
CA GLY A 46 73.94 -42.03 -17.23
C GLY A 46 74.83 -41.05 -16.48
N GLU A 47 74.30 -39.85 -16.23
CA GLU A 47 74.79 -38.95 -15.20
C GLU A 47 73.93 -39.19 -13.97
N ASP A 48 74.51 -39.83 -12.96
CA ASP A 48 73.90 -39.92 -11.65
C ASP A 48 73.55 -38.50 -11.20
N MET A 49 72.25 -38.22 -10.99
CA MET A 49 71.81 -36.93 -10.44
C MET A 49 72.61 -36.66 -9.17
N LYS A 50 73.26 -35.49 -9.11
CA LYS A 50 74.00 -35.10 -7.91
C LYS A 50 73.05 -35.10 -6.72
N LEU A 51 73.50 -35.67 -5.62
CA LEU A 51 72.72 -35.83 -4.39
C LEU A 51 72.07 -34.50 -3.91
N ASP A 52 72.74 -33.37 -4.18
CA ASP A 52 72.25 -32.02 -3.86
C ASP A 52 70.98 -31.63 -4.65
N GLU A 53 70.88 -31.99 -5.93
CA GLU A 53 69.69 -31.68 -6.75
C GLU A 53 68.48 -32.50 -6.30
N ILE A 54 68.73 -33.76 -5.89
CA ILE A 54 67.70 -34.62 -5.30
C ILE A 54 67.23 -34.04 -3.96
N TYR A 55 68.16 -33.56 -3.13
CA TYR A 55 67.85 -32.92 -1.84
C TYR A 55 66.98 -31.67 -2.02
N ASP A 56 67.33 -30.78 -2.96
CA ASP A 56 66.55 -29.58 -3.25
C ASP A 56 65.15 -29.89 -3.80
N MET A 57 65.03 -30.94 -4.62
CA MET A 57 63.74 -31.42 -5.10
C MET A 57 62.85 -31.93 -3.96
N ILE A 58 63.40 -32.74 -3.05
CA ILE A 58 62.66 -33.24 -1.87
C ILE A 58 62.24 -32.08 -0.98
N LYS A 59 63.13 -31.10 -0.75
CA LYS A 59 62.83 -29.90 0.03
C LYS A 59 61.69 -29.08 -0.61
N SER A 60 61.72 -28.90 -1.93
CA SER A 60 60.61 -28.25 -2.65
C SER A 60 59.31 -29.05 -2.55
N MET A 61 59.38 -30.39 -2.55
CA MET A 61 58.21 -31.25 -2.42
C MET A 61 57.56 -31.11 -1.04
N MET A 62 58.36 -31.09 0.03
CA MET A 62 57.88 -30.87 1.40
C MET A 62 57.16 -29.53 1.55
N ILE A 63 57.73 -28.44 1.01
CA ILE A 63 57.09 -27.11 1.06
C ILE A 63 55.74 -27.10 0.32
N LYS A 64 55.65 -27.82 -0.81
CA LYS A 64 54.40 -27.92 -1.57
C LYS A 64 53.37 -28.79 -0.83
N LEU A 65 53.78 -29.84 -0.13
CA LEU A 65 52.90 -30.65 0.71
C LEU A 65 52.29 -29.81 1.85
N GLU A 66 53.10 -29.01 2.56
CA GLU A 66 52.59 -28.09 3.58
C GLU A 66 51.60 -27.05 3.00
N ALA A 67 51.82 -26.61 1.76
CA ALA A 67 50.88 -25.72 1.09
C ALA A 67 49.57 -26.42 0.72
N LEU A 68 49.60 -27.72 0.39
CA LEU A 68 48.41 -28.53 0.13
C LEU A 68 47.58 -28.71 1.40
N ASP A 69 48.20 -28.95 2.55
CA ASP A 69 47.51 -29.06 3.84
C ASP A 69 46.73 -27.77 4.17
N LYS A 70 47.37 -26.60 3.96
CA LYS A 70 46.72 -25.29 4.15
C LYS A 70 45.55 -25.08 3.18
N ILE A 71 45.63 -25.61 1.96
CA ILE A 71 44.52 -25.55 1.01
C ILE A 71 43.37 -26.43 1.48
N GLU A 72 43.66 -27.63 2.00
CA GLU A 72 42.65 -28.54 2.54
C GLU A 72 41.88 -27.90 3.71
N GLU A 73 42.58 -27.25 4.66
CA GLU A 73 41.95 -26.53 5.76
C GLU A 73 41.03 -25.39 5.28
N ARG A 74 41.49 -24.62 4.29
CA ARG A 74 40.69 -23.55 3.68
C ARG A 74 39.49 -24.12 2.93
N MET A 75 39.63 -25.28 2.30
CA MET A 75 38.54 -25.95 1.59
C MET A 75 37.45 -26.41 2.57
N LYS A 76 37.82 -27.02 3.70
CA LYS A 76 36.88 -27.37 4.79
C LYS A 76 36.14 -26.14 5.32
N THR A 77 36.86 -25.03 5.48
CA THR A 77 36.25 -23.76 5.91
C THR A 77 35.22 -23.24 4.90
N VAL A 78 35.56 -23.29 3.61
CA VAL A 78 34.64 -22.88 2.53
C VAL A 78 33.40 -23.78 2.50
N GLU A 79 33.56 -25.10 2.62
CA GLU A 79 32.44 -26.05 2.67
C GLU A 79 31.47 -25.73 3.81
N ASN A 80 32.01 -25.45 5.01
CA ASN A 80 31.19 -25.05 6.16
C ASN A 80 30.43 -23.75 5.88
N ASN A 81 31.10 -22.73 5.35
CA ASN A 81 30.45 -21.46 5.01
C ASN A 81 29.35 -21.65 3.95
N VAL A 82 29.57 -22.51 2.94
CA VAL A 82 28.55 -22.83 1.92
C VAL A 82 27.34 -23.51 2.56
N MET A 83 27.54 -24.42 3.51
CA MET A 83 26.42 -25.04 4.23
C MET A 83 25.63 -24.03 5.05
N GLU A 84 26.29 -23.10 5.73
CA GLU A 84 25.62 -22.04 6.50
C GLU A 84 24.82 -21.10 5.59
N VAL A 85 25.39 -20.69 4.47
CA VAL A 85 24.70 -19.86 3.47
C VAL A 85 23.49 -20.60 2.92
N LYS A 86 23.59 -21.90 2.63
CA LYS A 86 22.45 -22.71 2.19
C LYS A 86 21.31 -22.69 3.20
N LYS A 87 21.61 -22.88 4.49
CA LYS A 87 20.60 -22.82 5.57
C LYS A 87 19.97 -21.43 5.67
N SER A 88 20.78 -20.37 5.57
CA SER A 88 20.29 -18.99 5.59
C SER A 88 19.35 -18.70 4.41
N ILE A 89 19.67 -19.20 3.22
CA ILE A 89 18.82 -19.06 2.02
C ILE A 89 17.50 -19.81 2.19
N GLU A 90 17.53 -21.05 2.69
CA GLU A 90 16.31 -21.83 2.95
C GLU A 90 15.40 -21.09 3.95
N PHE A 91 15.97 -20.58 5.04
CA PHE A 91 15.23 -19.78 6.01
C PHE A 91 14.61 -18.52 5.37
N ALA A 92 15.42 -17.71 4.69
CA ALA A 92 14.93 -16.50 4.02
C ALA A 92 13.84 -16.82 2.98
N HIS A 93 13.94 -17.97 2.29
CA HIS A 93 12.93 -18.40 1.33
C HIS A 93 11.60 -18.71 2.01
N THR A 94 11.61 -19.40 3.16
CA THR A 94 10.39 -19.66 3.93
C THR A 94 9.73 -18.36 4.40
N GLU A 95 10.51 -17.41 4.91
CA GLU A 95 10.00 -16.12 5.37
C GLU A 95 9.39 -15.30 4.22
N ILE A 96 10.00 -15.33 3.03
CA ILE A 96 9.45 -14.69 1.83
C ILE A 96 8.10 -15.30 1.43
N ILE A 97 7.94 -16.62 1.53
CA ILE A 97 6.67 -17.30 1.22
C ILE A 97 5.58 -16.83 2.19
N ASP A 98 5.88 -16.80 3.48
CA ASP A 98 4.92 -16.38 4.51
C ASP A 98 4.51 -14.92 4.32
N LEU A 99 5.47 -14.02 4.12
CA LEU A 99 5.20 -12.61 3.85
C LEU A 99 4.36 -12.39 2.58
N LYS A 100 4.59 -13.20 1.54
CA LYS A 100 3.81 -13.14 0.29
C LYS A 100 2.36 -13.56 0.53
N ASP A 101 2.13 -14.56 1.37
CA ASP A 101 0.79 -15.03 1.68
C ASP A 101 0.04 -14.08 2.62
N GLU A 102 0.72 -13.49 3.61
CA GLU A 102 0.16 -12.39 4.40
C GLU A 102 -0.21 -11.19 3.52
N THR A 103 0.68 -10.80 2.60
CA THR A 103 0.40 -9.72 1.64
C THR A 103 -0.83 -10.02 0.80
N ARG A 104 -1.03 -11.28 0.38
CA ARG A 104 -2.21 -11.70 -0.38
C ARG A 104 -3.48 -11.61 0.46
N LYS A 105 -3.44 -12.08 1.71
CA LYS A 105 -4.56 -11.99 2.67
C LYS A 105 -4.93 -10.52 2.94
N ASN A 106 -3.94 -9.68 3.19
CA ASN A 106 -4.13 -8.24 3.43
C ASN A 106 -4.76 -7.53 2.23
N LYS A 107 -4.31 -7.84 1.00
CA LYS A 107 -4.94 -7.30 -0.22
C LYS A 107 -6.39 -7.73 -0.35
N LYS A 108 -6.71 -8.99 -0.06
CA LYS A 108 -8.09 -9.49 -0.10
C LYS A 108 -8.96 -8.76 0.93
N TRP A 109 -8.50 -8.66 2.16
CA TRP A 109 -9.21 -7.95 3.23
C TRP A 109 -9.41 -6.47 2.91
N LEU A 110 -8.40 -5.80 2.33
CA LEU A 110 -8.51 -4.41 1.89
C LEU A 110 -9.60 -4.24 0.83
N ASN A 111 -9.65 -5.13 -0.16
CA ASN A 111 -10.67 -5.07 -1.21
C ASN A 111 -12.09 -5.31 -0.65
N GLU A 112 -12.23 -6.27 0.28
CA GLU A 112 -13.51 -6.53 0.96
C GLU A 112 -13.95 -5.35 1.84
N ALA A 113 -13.01 -4.72 2.54
CA ALA A 113 -13.28 -3.53 3.34
C ALA A 113 -13.71 -2.35 2.46
N GLN A 114 -13.02 -2.13 1.33
CA GLN A 114 -13.37 -1.09 0.37
C GLN A 114 -14.79 -1.30 -0.18
N ALA A 115 -15.13 -2.52 -0.61
CA ALA A 115 -16.46 -2.84 -1.11
C ALA A 115 -17.56 -2.59 -0.05
N ARG A 116 -17.27 -2.86 1.22
CA ARG A 116 -18.21 -2.56 2.32
C ARG A 116 -18.38 -1.05 2.52
N ILE A 117 -17.30 -0.27 2.45
CA ILE A 117 -17.34 1.19 2.56
C ILE A 117 -18.19 1.77 1.43
N ASP A 118 -17.94 1.36 0.18
CA ASP A 118 -18.68 1.87 -0.99
C ASP A 118 -20.20 1.60 -0.85
N ASN A 119 -20.57 0.40 -0.39
CA ASN A 119 -21.97 0.05 -0.12
C ASN A 119 -22.59 0.87 1.04
N LEU A 120 -21.82 1.13 2.10
CA LEU A 120 -22.27 1.97 3.21
C LEU A 120 -22.45 3.42 2.76
N GLU A 121 -21.58 3.95 1.91
CA GLU A 121 -21.73 5.30 1.35
C GLU A 121 -22.96 5.40 0.46
N GLU A 122 -23.22 4.40 -0.37
CA GLU A 122 -24.42 4.35 -1.22
C GLU A 122 -25.71 4.29 -0.39
N THR A 123 -25.78 3.40 0.61
CA THR A 123 -26.94 3.29 1.48
C THR A 123 -27.17 4.57 2.28
N ASN A 124 -26.12 5.20 2.80
CA ASN A 124 -26.22 6.46 3.51
C ASN A 124 -26.72 7.59 2.59
N ARG A 125 -26.25 7.65 1.35
CA ARG A 125 -26.77 8.59 0.34
C ARG A 125 -28.27 8.40 0.13
N LYS A 126 -28.72 7.16 -0.14
CA LYS A 126 -30.15 6.85 -0.32
C LYS A 126 -31.00 7.22 0.88
N LEU A 127 -30.50 6.98 2.10
CA LEU A 127 -31.19 7.35 3.34
C LEU A 127 -31.29 8.87 3.47
N ARG A 128 -30.23 9.62 3.18
CA ARG A 128 -30.26 11.09 3.20
C ARG A 128 -31.27 11.64 2.20
N ASP A 129 -31.26 11.14 0.97
CA ASP A 129 -32.22 11.54 -0.06
C ASP A 129 -33.66 11.24 0.38
N SER A 130 -33.89 10.08 0.99
CA SER A 130 -35.20 9.70 1.53
C SER A 130 -35.65 10.63 2.66
N VAL A 131 -34.75 11.01 3.57
CA VAL A 131 -35.04 11.97 4.64
C VAL A 131 -35.39 13.35 4.07
N ILE A 132 -34.68 13.79 3.03
CA ILE A 132 -34.96 15.06 2.36
C ILE A 132 -36.35 15.02 1.70
N ASP A 133 -36.68 13.95 0.96
CA ASP A 133 -37.99 13.81 0.31
C ASP A 133 -39.13 13.74 1.33
N LEU A 134 -38.96 12.99 2.42
CA LEU A 134 -39.93 12.93 3.51
C LEU A 134 -40.14 14.29 4.16
N LYS A 135 -39.06 15.01 4.46
CA LYS A 135 -39.12 16.36 5.03
C LYS A 135 -39.80 17.34 4.08
N ALA A 136 -39.45 17.32 2.80
CA ALA A 136 -40.06 18.17 1.79
C ALA A 136 -41.56 17.91 1.64
N ARG A 137 -41.98 16.63 1.63
CA ARG A 137 -43.40 16.26 1.58
C ARG A 137 -44.15 16.64 2.87
N SER A 138 -43.52 16.46 4.03
CA SER A 138 -44.12 16.81 5.32
C SER A 138 -44.22 18.32 5.55
N MET A 139 -43.31 19.11 4.96
CA MET A 139 -43.28 20.57 5.12
C MET A 139 -43.91 21.32 3.95
N ARG A 140 -44.43 20.60 2.94
CA ARG A 140 -44.91 21.19 1.68
C ARG A 140 -45.96 22.28 1.88
N ASP A 141 -46.87 22.04 2.81
CA ASP A 141 -48.02 22.92 3.07
C ASP A 141 -47.74 23.89 4.23
N ASN A 142 -46.52 23.86 4.79
CA ASN A 142 -46.14 24.75 5.89
C ASN A 142 -45.57 26.05 5.32
N LEU A 143 -46.13 27.18 5.77
CA LEU A 143 -45.66 28.52 5.43
C LEU A 143 -44.91 29.15 6.60
N LEU A 144 -43.84 29.87 6.30
CA LEU A 144 -43.06 30.63 7.28
C LEU A 144 -43.34 32.12 7.12
N PHE A 145 -43.84 32.72 8.19
CA PHE A 145 -44.06 34.16 8.28
C PHE A 145 -42.94 34.76 9.13
N PHE A 146 -42.19 35.69 8.54
CA PHE A 146 -41.09 36.37 9.21
C PHE A 146 -41.50 37.77 9.62
N ASN A 147 -40.79 38.31 10.62
CA ASN A 147 -40.91 39.71 11.01
C ASN A 147 -42.30 40.14 11.51
N ILE A 148 -43.05 39.19 12.09
CA ILE A 148 -44.34 39.45 12.74
C ILE A 148 -44.07 39.74 14.22
N PRO A 149 -44.48 40.90 14.77
CA PRO A 149 -44.28 41.22 16.18
C PRO A 149 -44.95 40.17 17.08
N GLU A 150 -44.35 39.88 18.22
CA GLU A 150 -44.84 38.90 19.21
C GLU A 150 -45.59 39.62 20.34
N GLU A 151 -46.78 39.11 20.70
CA GLU A 151 -47.57 39.59 21.84
C GLU A 151 -47.75 38.47 22.89
N GLU A 152 -47.91 38.85 24.17
CA GLU A 152 -48.19 37.86 25.21
C GLU A 152 -49.60 37.28 25.03
N ASN A 153 -49.71 35.95 25.10
CA ASN A 153 -50.96 35.19 24.91
C ASN A 153 -51.65 35.44 23.55
N GLU A 154 -50.88 35.62 22.48
CA GLU A 154 -51.42 35.80 21.13
C GLU A 154 -52.15 34.56 20.58
N ASP A 155 -53.23 34.79 19.84
CA ASP A 155 -53.80 33.78 18.95
C ASP A 155 -53.13 33.87 17.57
N THR A 156 -52.13 33.02 17.37
CA THR A 156 -51.36 32.99 16.12
C THR A 156 -52.23 32.72 14.88
N THR A 157 -53.37 32.03 15.01
CA THR A 157 -54.26 31.77 13.86
C THR A 157 -54.97 33.04 13.42
N GLN A 158 -55.58 33.76 14.38
CA GLN A 158 -56.25 35.02 14.10
C GLN A 158 -55.27 36.07 13.57
N MET A 159 -54.06 36.12 14.13
CA MET A 159 -53.04 37.05 13.64
C MET A 159 -52.67 36.80 12.18
N ILE A 160 -52.53 35.53 11.77
CA ILE A 160 -52.28 35.20 10.37
C ILE A 160 -53.47 35.56 9.48
N HIS A 161 -54.72 35.27 9.88
CA HIS A 161 -55.89 35.66 9.09
C HIS A 161 -55.97 37.18 8.87
N LYS A 162 -55.77 37.95 9.94
CA LYS A 162 -55.71 39.41 9.86
C LYS A 162 -54.61 39.88 8.90
N LEU A 163 -53.43 39.25 8.95
CA LEU A 163 -52.34 39.55 8.04
C LEU A 163 -52.68 39.23 6.58
N LEU A 164 -53.35 38.11 6.31
CA LEU A 164 -53.79 37.74 4.96
C LEU A 164 -54.81 38.74 4.40
N GLU A 165 -55.75 39.20 5.22
CA GLU A 165 -56.77 40.19 4.84
C GLU A 165 -56.14 41.58 4.63
N GLU A 166 -55.28 42.04 5.54
CA GLU A 166 -54.69 43.39 5.51
C GLU A 166 -53.54 43.56 4.53
N LYS A 167 -52.67 42.55 4.38
CA LYS A 167 -51.44 42.66 3.60
C LYS A 167 -51.52 42.00 2.23
N LEU A 168 -52.32 40.95 2.08
CA LEU A 168 -52.47 40.21 0.83
C LEU A 168 -53.83 40.44 0.16
N GLU A 169 -54.71 41.24 0.78
CA GLU A 169 -56.04 41.61 0.25
C GLU A 169 -56.93 40.40 -0.07
N ILE A 170 -56.73 39.29 0.64
CA ILE A 170 -57.57 38.09 0.50
C ILE A 170 -58.84 38.32 1.32
N GLN A 171 -59.94 38.61 0.65
CA GLN A 171 -61.24 38.84 1.29
C GLN A 171 -61.75 37.58 1.99
N ASP A 172 -62.33 37.77 3.19
CA ASP A 172 -62.85 36.67 4.04
C ASP A 172 -61.82 35.52 4.25
N ALA A 173 -60.54 35.86 4.46
CA ALA A 173 -59.49 34.84 4.67
C ALA A 173 -59.82 33.90 5.83
N THR A 174 -60.47 34.43 6.87
CA THR A 174 -60.92 33.67 8.05
C THR A 174 -61.87 32.52 7.69
N ARG A 175 -62.69 32.66 6.64
CA ARG A 175 -63.65 31.64 6.21
C ARG A 175 -63.16 30.81 5.02
N SER A 176 -62.34 31.41 4.15
CA SER A 176 -61.90 30.79 2.90
C SER A 176 -60.64 29.93 3.06
N ILE A 177 -59.76 30.25 4.01
CA ILE A 177 -58.50 29.54 4.23
C ILE A 177 -58.57 28.79 5.55
N LYS A 178 -58.36 27.47 5.52
CA LYS A 178 -58.29 26.64 6.72
C LYS A 178 -56.84 26.50 7.16
N ILE A 179 -56.54 26.92 8.38
CA ILE A 179 -55.24 26.70 9.03
C ILE A 179 -55.39 25.55 10.02
N ASP A 180 -54.66 24.45 9.81
CA ASP A 180 -54.73 23.30 10.71
C ASP A 180 -53.96 23.52 12.01
N ARG A 181 -52.75 24.09 11.92
CA ARG A 181 -51.88 24.41 13.07
C ARG A 181 -51.06 25.66 12.79
N SER A 182 -51.00 26.55 13.78
CA SER A 182 -50.21 27.78 13.78
C SER A 182 -49.44 27.85 15.11
N HIS A 183 -48.19 28.29 15.05
CA HIS A 183 -47.35 28.47 16.24
C HIS A 183 -46.10 29.28 15.88
N ARG A 184 -45.50 29.93 16.88
CA ARG A 184 -44.18 30.55 16.77
C ARG A 184 -43.08 29.48 16.75
N LEU A 185 -41.99 29.78 16.05
CA LEU A 185 -40.80 28.94 16.04
C LEU A 185 -39.75 29.50 17.01
N GLY A 186 -39.18 28.63 17.83
CA GLY A 186 -38.13 29.01 18.78
C GLY A 186 -38.68 29.48 20.14
N LYS A 187 -37.80 30.09 20.95
CA LYS A 187 -38.19 30.68 22.24
C LYS A 187 -38.63 32.13 22.00
N GLN A 188 -39.67 32.55 22.69
CA GLN A 188 -40.16 33.93 22.65
C GLN A 188 -39.01 34.89 22.93
N HIS A 189 -38.85 35.91 22.10
CA HIS A 189 -37.82 36.93 22.31
C HIS A 189 -38.28 37.89 23.40
N HIS A 190 -38.10 37.49 24.66
CA HIS A 190 -38.24 38.40 25.80
C HIS A 190 -37.11 39.44 25.72
N ASN A 191 -37.43 40.63 25.22
CA ASN A 191 -36.59 41.83 25.10
C ASN A 191 -35.17 41.71 25.73
N GLN A 192 -34.16 41.40 24.92
CA GLN A 192 -32.85 42.00 25.14
C GLN A 192 -32.94 43.42 24.52
N ARG A 193 -33.33 44.38 25.35
CA ARG A 193 -33.15 45.82 25.08
C ARG A 193 -31.79 46.26 25.59
#